data_AF-Q8YKM9-F1
#
_entry.id   AF-Q8YKM9-F1
#
_cell.length_a   1.000
_cell.length_b   1.000
_cell.length_c   1.000
_cell.angle_alpha   90.00
_cell.angle_beta   90.00
_cell.angle_gamma   90.00
#
_symmetry.space_group_name_H-M   'P 1'
#
loop_
_entity.id
_entity.type
_entity.pdbx_description
1 polymer ?
#
loop_
_entity_poly.entity_id
_entity_poly.type
_entity_poly.pdbx_seq_one_letter_code
_entity_poly.pdbx_strand_id
1 'polypeptide(L)'
;MNEESLFKALKRQTKATLLELLYSAYYETNTQQRRHIFGDLMKNCNPSKSLEQDIIKESKKFYKDSLAGAYYAPFDINSKNFSHIPQETEEWFEKLGDLLQSSCQLTKQKKHTSAVESFEILYELITKMEDGEEIIFADEYGSWMIPGNEKEFLDAYISSLAEVKKPEEYTKIVIPLIKRDSYTSFCNKIYFLALRYSNKEQEEFLMEAIKEQNIKIESSR
;
A
#
# COMPACT_ATOMS: atom_id res chain seq x y z
N MET A 1 0.89 8.76 -36.19
CA MET A 1 -0.01 9.91 -35.92
C MET A 1 0.87 11.13 -35.66
N ASN A 2 0.57 12.29 -36.24
CA ASN A 2 1.35 13.51 -36.03
C ASN A 2 0.84 14.25 -34.78
N GLU A 3 1.70 14.40 -33.77
CA GLU A 3 1.38 14.98 -32.46
C GLU A 3 0.84 16.41 -32.58
N GLU A 4 1.53 17.27 -33.34
CA GLU A 4 1.18 18.68 -33.48
C GLU A 4 -0.21 18.86 -34.11
N SER A 5 -0.52 18.05 -35.12
CA SER A 5 -1.82 18.04 -35.80
C SER A 5 -2.93 17.54 -34.90
N LEU A 6 -2.68 16.50 -34.08
CA LEU A 6 -3.62 16.00 -33.10
C LEU A 6 -3.95 17.07 -32.05
N PHE A 7 -2.95 17.66 -31.41
CA PHE A 7 -3.19 18.67 -30.37
C PHE A 7 -3.81 19.95 -30.91
N LYS A 8 -3.52 20.32 -32.17
CA LYS A 8 -4.25 21.40 -32.86
C LYS A 8 -5.73 21.08 -33.06
N ALA A 9 -6.07 19.82 -33.34
CA ALA A 9 -7.45 19.37 -33.43
C ALA A 9 -8.13 19.31 -32.05
N LEU A 10 -7.46 18.77 -31.03
CA LEU A 10 -7.98 18.68 -29.65
C LEU A 10 -8.29 20.06 -29.06
N LYS A 11 -7.44 21.07 -29.30
CA LYS A 11 -7.66 22.46 -28.85
C LYS A 11 -8.94 23.10 -29.41
N ARG A 12 -9.53 22.53 -30.47
CA ARG A 12 -10.77 23.01 -31.09
C ARG A 12 -12.00 22.23 -30.64
N GLN A 13 -11.83 21.15 -29.88
CA GLN A 13 -12.93 20.32 -29.41
C GLN A 13 -13.66 20.97 -28.24
N THR A 14 -14.92 20.55 -28.04
CA THR A 14 -15.69 20.96 -26.87
C THR A 14 -15.19 20.27 -25.61
N LYS A 15 -15.45 20.87 -24.44
CA LYS A 15 -15.17 20.24 -23.15
C LYS A 15 -15.83 18.86 -23.01
N ALA A 16 -17.07 18.70 -23.50
CA ALA A 16 -17.77 17.42 -23.45
C ALA A 16 -17.04 16.34 -24.24
N THR A 17 -16.63 16.65 -25.48
CA THR A 17 -15.87 15.75 -26.34
C THR A 17 -14.52 15.37 -25.73
N LEU A 18 -13.81 16.33 -25.13
CA LEU A 18 -12.54 16.04 -24.45
C LEU A 18 -12.74 15.13 -23.23
N LEU A 19 -13.83 15.29 -22.48
CA LEU A 19 -14.17 14.40 -21.36
C LEU A 19 -14.54 13.00 -21.82
N GLU A 20 -15.28 12.85 -22.92
CA GLU A 20 -15.57 11.53 -23.51
C GLU A 20 -14.29 10.82 -23.96
N LEU A 21 -13.35 11.55 -24.60
CA LEU A 21 -12.05 10.98 -24.99
C LEU A 21 -11.22 10.54 -23.77
N LEU A 22 -11.23 11.32 -22.68
CA LEU A 22 -10.57 10.94 -21.43
C LEU A 22 -11.26 9.74 -20.76
N TYR A 23 -12.59 9.67 -20.82
CA TYR A 23 -13.36 8.54 -20.32
C TYR A 23 -13.02 7.27 -21.07
N SER A 24 -13.00 7.30 -22.41
CA SER A 24 -12.56 6.15 -23.21
C SER A 24 -11.10 5.81 -22.91
N ALA A 25 -10.21 6.80 -22.83
CA ALA A 25 -8.81 6.55 -22.49
C ALA A 25 -8.65 5.85 -21.14
N TYR A 26 -9.50 6.13 -20.16
CA TYR A 26 -9.47 5.42 -18.87
C TYR A 26 -9.73 3.92 -19.05
N TYR A 27 -10.72 3.49 -19.83
CA TYR A 27 -11.04 2.06 -19.97
C TYR A 27 -10.16 1.33 -20.99
N GLU A 28 -9.59 2.04 -21.96
CA GLU A 28 -8.79 1.46 -23.05
C GLU A 28 -7.28 1.40 -22.73
N THR A 29 -6.83 2.02 -21.63
CA THR A 29 -5.43 2.00 -21.22
C THR A 29 -5.20 1.03 -20.07
N ASN A 30 -4.00 0.45 -20.02
CA ASN A 30 -3.61 -0.42 -18.91
C ASN A 30 -3.40 0.37 -17.61
N THR A 31 -3.23 -0.33 -16.51
CA THR A 31 -3.11 0.25 -15.16
C THR A 31 -1.97 1.26 -15.04
N GLN A 32 -0.78 0.92 -15.55
CA GLN A 32 0.37 1.82 -15.55
C GLN A 32 0.12 3.11 -16.35
N GLN A 33 -0.47 2.99 -17.54
CA GLN A 33 -0.80 4.13 -18.41
C GLN A 33 -1.90 5.00 -17.80
N ARG A 34 -2.96 4.39 -17.23
CA ARG A 34 -4.00 5.11 -16.48
C ARG A 34 -3.38 5.94 -15.37
N ARG A 35 -2.48 5.35 -14.57
CA ARG A 35 -1.77 6.08 -13.52
C ARG A 35 -0.94 7.23 -14.06
N HIS A 36 -0.22 7.02 -15.17
CA HIS A 36 0.59 8.07 -15.77
C HIS A 36 -0.25 9.26 -16.25
N ILE A 37 -1.42 8.98 -16.83
CA ILE A 37 -2.32 10.00 -17.40
C ILE A 37 -3.14 10.71 -16.30
N PHE A 38 -3.69 9.95 -15.36
CA PHE A 38 -4.69 10.43 -14.40
C PHE A 38 -4.19 10.51 -12.95
N GLY A 39 -3.05 9.90 -12.63
CA GLY A 39 -2.60 9.71 -11.24
C GLY A 39 -2.38 11.01 -10.47
N ASP A 40 -1.81 12.05 -11.10
CA ASP A 40 -1.62 13.34 -10.44
C ASP A 40 -2.95 14.09 -10.23
N LEU A 41 -3.92 13.93 -11.15
CA LEU A 41 -5.27 14.44 -10.93
C LEU A 41 -5.94 13.69 -9.78
N MET A 42 -5.80 12.37 -9.72
CA MET A 42 -6.35 11.53 -8.64
C MET A 42 -5.74 11.85 -7.27
N LYS A 43 -4.44 12.17 -7.18
CA LYS A 43 -3.82 12.63 -5.92
C LYS A 43 -4.45 13.93 -5.39
N ASN A 44 -4.88 14.81 -6.29
CA ASN A 44 -5.49 16.10 -5.97
C ASN A 44 -7.01 16.02 -5.82
N CYS A 45 -7.64 15.04 -6.44
CA CYS A 45 -8.99 14.60 -6.08
C CYS A 45 -8.91 13.98 -4.69
N ASN A 46 -9.16 14.79 -3.66
CA ASN A 46 -9.34 14.25 -2.31
C ASN A 46 -10.19 12.98 -2.39
N PRO A 47 -9.71 11.82 -1.88
CA PRO A 47 -10.58 10.66 -1.76
C PRO A 47 -11.80 11.15 -0.99
N SER A 48 -12.95 11.04 -1.65
CA SER A 48 -14.15 11.82 -1.39
C SER A 48 -14.70 11.55 0.00
N LYS A 49 -14.13 12.10 1.09
CA LYS A 49 -14.45 11.73 2.49
C LYS A 49 -15.00 10.31 2.55
N SER A 50 -14.24 9.31 2.07
CA SER A 50 -14.74 7.94 2.07
C SER A 50 -15.14 7.65 3.50
N LEU A 51 -16.39 7.22 3.72
CA LEU A 51 -16.88 7.03 5.06
C LEU A 51 -15.94 6.02 5.73
N GLU A 52 -15.60 6.24 6.99
CA GLU A 52 -14.71 5.36 7.76
C GLU A 52 -15.08 3.87 7.60
N GLN A 53 -16.38 3.59 7.58
CA GLN A 53 -16.95 2.26 7.35
C GLN A 53 -16.73 1.72 5.93
N ASP A 54 -16.68 2.58 4.92
CA ASP A 54 -16.43 2.20 3.53
C ASP A 54 -14.99 1.72 3.35
N ILE A 55 -14.01 2.41 3.95
CA ILE A 55 -12.59 2.02 3.88
C ILE A 55 -12.38 0.64 4.51
N ILE A 56 -12.90 0.40 5.72
CA ILE A 56 -12.77 -0.91 6.37
C ILE A 56 -13.48 -2.00 5.55
N LYS A 57 -14.70 -1.72 5.07
CA LYS A 57 -15.47 -2.66 4.25
C LYS A 57 -14.72 -3.01 2.97
N GLU A 58 -14.11 -2.03 2.32
CA GLU A 58 -13.32 -2.22 1.12
C GLU A 58 -12.05 -3.01 1.38
N SER A 59 -11.31 -2.72 2.46
CA SER A 59 -10.16 -3.52 2.91
C SER A 59 -10.54 -4.98 3.16
N LYS A 60 -11.65 -5.24 3.86
CA LYS A 60 -12.17 -6.60 4.10
C LYS A 60 -12.57 -7.30 2.81
N LYS A 61 -13.22 -6.59 1.88
CA LYS A 61 -13.59 -7.15 0.57
C LYS A 61 -12.34 -7.47 -0.24
N PHE A 62 -11.37 -6.55 -0.29
CA PHE A 62 -10.10 -6.74 -0.99
C PHE A 62 -9.33 -7.95 -0.45
N TYR A 63 -9.29 -8.13 0.87
CA TYR A 63 -8.69 -9.32 1.49
C TYR A 63 -9.35 -10.61 1.00
N LYS A 64 -10.69 -10.68 1.04
CA LYS A 64 -11.44 -11.85 0.56
C LYS A 64 -11.23 -12.11 -0.92
N ASP A 65 -11.29 -11.07 -1.75
CA ASP A 65 -11.08 -11.18 -3.20
C ASP A 65 -9.65 -11.66 -3.49
N SER A 66 -8.64 -11.17 -2.75
CA SER A 66 -7.24 -11.60 -2.88
C SER A 66 -7.07 -13.09 -2.55
N LEU A 67 -7.58 -13.54 -1.41
CA LEU A 67 -7.51 -14.96 -1.02
C LEU A 67 -8.32 -15.89 -1.91
N ALA A 68 -9.34 -15.36 -2.59
CA ALA A 68 -10.13 -16.11 -3.57
C ALA A 68 -9.43 -16.22 -4.94
N GLY A 69 -8.22 -15.66 -5.08
CA GLY A 69 -7.45 -15.68 -6.33
C GLY A 69 -8.01 -14.73 -7.40
N ALA A 70 -8.82 -13.73 -7.03
CA ALA A 70 -9.40 -12.79 -8.00
C ALA A 70 -8.34 -11.98 -8.77
N TYR A 71 -7.12 -11.91 -8.22
CA TYR A 71 -5.96 -11.22 -8.80
C TYR A 71 -4.85 -12.18 -9.24
N TYR A 72 -5.05 -13.50 -9.06
CA TYR A 72 -4.09 -14.51 -9.45
C TYR A 72 -4.34 -14.91 -10.91
N ALA A 73 -3.50 -14.39 -11.82
CA ALA A 73 -3.63 -14.58 -13.26
C ALA A 73 -2.39 -15.30 -13.83
N PRO A 74 -2.31 -16.65 -13.70
CA PRO A 74 -1.16 -17.41 -14.15
C PRO A 74 -1.11 -17.50 -15.67
N PHE A 75 0.11 -17.53 -16.21
CA PHE A 75 0.38 -17.82 -17.60
C PHE A 75 1.65 -18.67 -17.74
N ASP A 76 1.81 -19.33 -18.89
CA ASP A 76 3.00 -20.15 -19.16
C ASP A 76 4.24 -19.26 -19.31
N ILE A 77 5.07 -19.24 -18.27
CA ILE A 77 6.34 -18.52 -18.24
C ILE A 77 7.34 -19.20 -19.19
N ASN A 78 7.99 -18.39 -20.00
CA ASN A 78 9.09 -18.73 -20.89
C ASN A 78 10.12 -17.59 -20.91
N SER A 79 11.24 -17.81 -21.60
CA SER A 79 12.35 -16.85 -21.64
C SER A 79 12.01 -15.48 -22.24
N LYS A 80 10.85 -15.30 -22.86
CA LYS A 80 10.41 -14.03 -23.44
C LYS A 80 9.43 -13.25 -22.57
N ASN A 81 8.75 -13.90 -21.63
CA ASN A 81 7.67 -13.28 -20.84
C ASN A 81 7.86 -13.40 -19.32
N PHE A 82 9.00 -13.91 -18.83
CA PHE A 82 9.27 -14.04 -17.39
C PHE A 82 9.18 -12.72 -16.62
N SER A 83 9.54 -11.59 -17.25
CA SER A 83 9.41 -10.25 -16.64
C SER A 83 8.01 -9.62 -16.82
N HIS A 84 7.06 -10.33 -17.44
CA HIS A 84 5.72 -9.82 -17.62
C HIS A 84 4.94 -9.91 -16.31
N ILE A 85 4.37 -8.78 -15.89
CA ILE A 85 3.43 -8.71 -14.78
C ILE A 85 2.01 -8.69 -15.37
N PRO A 86 1.12 -9.64 -14.99
CA PRO A 86 -0.29 -9.60 -15.37
C PRO A 86 -0.96 -8.31 -14.91
N GLN A 87 -1.96 -7.86 -15.67
CA GLN A 87 -2.73 -6.67 -15.31
C GLN A 87 -3.40 -6.84 -13.95
N GLU A 88 -3.87 -8.05 -13.63
CA GLU A 88 -4.50 -8.39 -12.35
C GLU A 88 -3.54 -8.20 -11.17
N THR A 89 -2.27 -8.58 -11.35
CA THR A 89 -1.21 -8.33 -10.35
C THR A 89 -0.95 -6.83 -10.20
N GLU A 90 -0.90 -6.06 -11.30
CA GLU A 90 -0.78 -4.60 -11.22
C GLU A 90 -1.98 -3.96 -10.49
N GLU A 91 -3.20 -4.40 -10.79
CA GLU A 91 -4.43 -3.93 -10.16
C GLU A 91 -4.46 -4.24 -8.65
N TRP A 92 -3.92 -5.39 -8.25
CA TRP A 92 -3.77 -5.74 -6.84
C TRP A 92 -2.85 -4.75 -6.12
N PHE A 93 -1.67 -4.46 -6.67
CA PHE A 93 -0.72 -3.51 -6.09
C PHE A 93 -1.31 -2.10 -6.00
N GLU A 94 -1.94 -1.61 -7.07
CA GLU A 94 -2.61 -0.30 -7.06
C GLU A 94 -3.66 -0.20 -5.97
N LYS A 95 -4.56 -1.20 -5.88
CA LYS A 95 -5.63 -1.20 -4.90
C LYS A 95 -5.11 -1.29 -3.47
N LEU A 96 -4.06 -2.07 -3.23
CA LEU A 96 -3.37 -2.12 -1.94
C LEU A 96 -2.81 -0.73 -1.56
N GLY A 97 -2.14 -0.05 -2.49
CA GLY A 97 -1.60 1.29 -2.28
C GLY A 97 -2.68 2.34 -1.99
N ASP A 98 -3.79 2.32 -2.72
CA ASP A 98 -4.92 3.24 -2.51
C ASP A 98 -5.58 3.04 -1.13
N LEU A 99 -5.71 1.79 -0.67
CA LEU A 99 -6.25 1.47 0.66
C LEU A 99 -5.28 1.84 1.78
N LEU A 100 -3.97 1.67 1.58
CA LEU A 100 -2.94 2.15 2.52
C LEU A 100 -2.98 3.67 2.63
N GLN A 101 -3.07 4.39 1.51
CA GLN A 101 -3.18 5.85 1.49
C GLN A 101 -4.47 6.32 2.17
N SER A 102 -5.59 5.62 1.95
CA SER A 102 -6.87 5.92 2.60
C SER A 102 -6.79 5.69 4.12
N SER A 103 -6.08 4.65 4.55
CA SER A 103 -5.82 4.37 5.97
C SER A 103 -4.96 5.47 6.61
N CYS A 104 -3.98 6.03 5.90
CA CYS A 104 -3.25 7.22 6.36
C CYS A 104 -4.15 8.43 6.58
N GLN A 105 -5.19 8.61 5.74
CA GLN A 105 -6.14 9.71 5.93
C GLN A 105 -7.00 9.51 7.19
N LEU A 106 -7.36 8.26 7.52
CA LEU A 106 -8.02 7.95 8.79
C LEU A 106 -7.15 8.35 9.99
N THR A 107 -5.85 8.04 9.95
CA THR A 107 -4.89 8.48 10.98
C THR A 107 -4.85 10.00 11.11
N LYS A 108 -4.75 10.73 10.00
CA LYS A 108 -4.77 12.21 10.00
C LYS A 108 -6.06 12.79 10.58
N GLN A 109 -7.18 12.07 10.45
CA GLN A 109 -8.48 12.41 11.02
C GLN A 109 -8.65 11.92 12.47
N LYS A 110 -7.60 11.39 13.11
CA LYS A 110 -7.60 10.80 14.46
C LYS A 110 -8.56 9.62 14.63
N LYS A 111 -8.87 8.93 13.53
CA LYS A 111 -9.68 7.70 13.52
C LYS A 111 -8.79 6.47 13.69
N HIS A 112 -8.01 6.47 14.78
CA HIS A 112 -6.93 5.50 14.97
C HIS A 112 -7.40 4.05 15.00
N THR A 113 -8.55 3.75 15.62
CA THR A 113 -9.11 2.39 15.67
C THR A 113 -9.37 1.83 14.26
N SER A 114 -10.02 2.63 13.42
CA SER A 114 -10.38 2.24 12.05
C SER A 114 -9.20 2.23 11.10
N ALA A 115 -8.24 3.14 11.32
CA ALA A 115 -6.95 3.10 10.63
C ALA A 115 -6.22 1.79 10.94
N VAL A 116 -6.13 1.40 12.21
CA VAL A 116 -5.47 0.16 12.63
C VAL A 116 -6.18 -1.07 12.08
N GLU A 117 -7.51 -1.14 12.14
CA GLU A 117 -8.26 -2.27 11.56
C GLU A 117 -7.99 -2.42 10.05
N SER A 118 -7.91 -1.31 9.32
CA SER A 118 -7.61 -1.34 7.89
C SER A 118 -6.15 -1.74 7.64
N PHE A 119 -5.20 -1.15 8.35
CA PHE A 119 -3.79 -1.48 8.19
C PHE A 119 -3.48 -2.94 8.55
N GLU A 120 -4.06 -3.49 9.62
CA GLU A 120 -3.87 -4.89 10.00
C GLU A 120 -4.23 -5.84 8.85
N ILE A 121 -5.38 -5.61 8.20
CA ILE A 121 -5.83 -6.39 7.04
C ILE A 121 -4.85 -6.27 5.86
N LEU A 122 -4.40 -5.05 5.57
CA LEU A 122 -3.56 -4.77 4.41
C LEU A 122 -2.13 -5.29 4.60
N TYR A 123 -1.55 -5.15 5.79
CA TYR A 123 -0.24 -5.70 6.11
C TYR A 123 -0.26 -7.22 6.21
N GLU A 124 -1.38 -7.83 6.61
CA GLU A 124 -1.55 -9.28 6.53
C GLU A 124 -1.48 -9.77 5.08
N LEU A 125 -2.12 -9.07 4.13
CA LEU A 125 -1.99 -9.38 2.70
C LEU A 125 -0.55 -9.24 2.19
N ILE A 126 0.18 -8.23 2.65
CA ILE A 126 1.60 -8.06 2.30
C ILE A 126 2.40 -9.25 2.80
N THR A 127 2.21 -9.68 4.05
CA THR A 127 2.89 -10.86 4.59
C THR A 127 2.56 -12.11 3.79
N LYS A 128 1.29 -12.35 3.46
CA LYS A 128 0.88 -13.51 2.66
C LYS A 128 1.49 -13.52 1.26
N MET A 129 1.57 -12.36 0.63
CA MET A 129 2.26 -12.18 -0.66
C MET A 129 3.76 -12.49 -0.52
N GLU A 130 4.42 -11.95 0.50
CA GLU A 130 5.85 -12.18 0.77
C GLU A 130 6.15 -13.66 1.13
N ASP A 131 5.20 -14.35 1.77
CA ASP A 131 5.28 -15.78 2.11
C ASP A 131 5.02 -16.70 0.90
N GLY A 132 4.65 -16.13 -0.26
CA GLY A 132 4.43 -16.86 -1.50
C GLY A 132 3.04 -17.50 -1.63
N GLU A 133 2.03 -17.01 -0.89
CA GLU A 133 0.65 -17.41 -1.15
C GLU A 133 0.23 -16.97 -2.57
N GLU A 134 -0.52 -17.83 -3.27
CA GLU A 134 -0.98 -17.62 -4.65
C GLU A 134 -2.13 -16.60 -4.73
N ILE A 135 -1.90 -15.39 -4.22
CA ILE A 135 -2.87 -14.27 -4.26
C ILE A 135 -2.61 -13.33 -5.44
N ILE A 136 -1.38 -13.34 -5.98
CA ILE A 136 -0.94 -12.64 -7.20
C ILE A 136 0.00 -13.56 -7.99
N PHE A 137 0.22 -13.27 -9.28
CA PHE A 137 1.13 -14.04 -10.13
C PHE A 137 2.21 -13.14 -10.74
N ALA A 138 3.47 -13.41 -10.45
CA ALA A 138 4.65 -12.78 -11.06
C ALA A 138 5.92 -13.59 -10.73
N ASP A 139 6.92 -13.58 -11.63
CA ASP A 139 8.23 -14.21 -11.39
C ASP A 139 9.10 -13.36 -10.44
N GLU A 140 9.07 -12.04 -10.64
CA GLU A 140 9.72 -11.06 -9.76
C GLU A 140 8.67 -10.05 -9.27
N TYR A 141 8.49 -9.99 -7.94
CA TYR A 141 7.64 -9.00 -7.30
C TYR A 141 8.14 -8.67 -5.88
N GLY A 142 7.59 -7.61 -5.30
CA GLY A 142 7.87 -7.27 -3.91
C GLY A 142 7.18 -5.99 -3.48
N SER A 143 7.37 -5.62 -2.21
CA SER A 143 6.78 -4.42 -1.59
C SER A 143 7.12 -3.11 -2.32
N TRP A 144 8.22 -3.07 -3.09
CA TRP A 144 8.59 -1.94 -3.94
C TRP A 144 7.63 -1.67 -5.10
N MET A 145 6.78 -2.64 -5.46
CA MET A 145 5.70 -2.47 -6.44
C MET A 145 4.47 -1.81 -5.82
N ILE A 146 4.35 -1.75 -4.49
CA ILE A 146 3.24 -1.10 -3.80
C ILE A 146 3.38 0.41 -4.00
N PRO A 147 2.38 1.07 -4.62
CA PRO A 147 2.47 2.48 -4.88
C PRO A 147 2.23 3.33 -3.64
N GLY A 148 2.95 4.44 -3.59
CA GLY A 148 2.84 5.44 -2.52
C GLY A 148 4.15 5.57 -1.76
N ASN A 149 4.06 6.08 -0.53
CA ASN A 149 5.21 6.33 0.32
C ASN A 149 5.19 5.38 1.50
N GLU A 150 5.98 4.30 1.44
CA GLU A 150 6.05 3.29 2.50
C GLU A 150 6.35 3.92 3.87
N LYS A 151 7.20 4.95 3.90
CA LYS A 151 7.50 5.66 5.14
C LYS A 151 6.25 6.33 5.73
N GLU A 152 5.41 6.95 4.90
CA GLU A 152 4.15 7.55 5.37
C GLU A 152 3.15 6.49 5.85
N PHE A 153 3.10 5.34 5.18
CA PHE A 153 2.23 4.22 5.57
C PHE A 153 2.62 3.68 6.95
N LEU A 154 3.91 3.40 7.15
CA LEU A 154 4.44 2.91 8.43
C LEU A 154 4.29 3.95 9.54
N ASP A 155 4.53 5.23 9.25
CA ASP A 155 4.37 6.35 10.19
C ASP A 155 2.92 6.44 10.70
N ALA A 156 1.96 6.39 9.78
CA ALA A 156 0.54 6.45 10.10
C ALA A 156 0.04 5.19 10.83
N TYR A 157 0.56 4.02 10.49
CA TYR A 157 0.18 2.76 11.12
C TYR A 157 0.71 2.68 12.55
N ILE A 158 2.01 2.89 12.75
CA ILE A 158 2.66 2.80 14.06
C ILE A 158 2.13 3.85 15.03
N SER A 159 1.94 5.09 14.57
CA SER A 159 1.31 6.12 15.41
C SER A 159 -0.10 5.72 15.84
N SER A 160 -0.91 5.14 14.95
CA SER A 160 -2.26 4.70 15.32
C SER A 160 -2.26 3.48 16.22
N LEU A 161 -1.32 2.54 16.04
CA LEU A 161 -1.13 1.41 16.94
C LEU A 161 -0.80 1.90 18.36
N ALA A 162 0.09 2.88 18.49
CA ALA A 162 0.46 3.43 19.79
C ALA A 162 -0.72 4.06 20.54
N GLU A 163 -1.66 4.67 19.81
CA GLU A 163 -2.87 5.28 20.38
C GLU A 163 -3.92 4.26 20.86
N VAL A 164 -4.01 3.08 20.24
CA VAL A 164 -5.14 2.16 20.47
C VAL A 164 -4.77 0.81 21.09
N LYS A 165 -3.53 0.35 20.95
CA LYS A 165 -3.11 -0.98 21.41
C LYS A 165 -2.44 -0.91 22.77
N LYS A 166 -2.68 -1.95 23.56
CA LYS A 166 -1.94 -2.18 24.82
C LYS A 166 -0.47 -2.52 24.51
N PRO A 167 0.46 -2.35 25.47
CA PRO A 167 1.89 -2.64 25.27
C PRO A 167 2.19 -3.99 24.63
N GLU A 168 1.54 -5.06 25.10
CA GLU A 168 1.71 -6.43 24.60
C GLU A 168 1.28 -6.57 23.13
N GLU A 169 0.09 -6.06 22.78
CA GLU A 169 -0.47 -6.12 21.43
C GLU A 169 0.32 -5.25 20.46
N TYR A 170 0.69 -4.03 20.89
CA TYR A 170 1.55 -3.12 20.14
C TYR A 170 2.87 -3.81 19.78
N THR A 171 3.54 -4.40 20.77
CA THR A 171 4.82 -5.09 20.59
C THR A 171 4.69 -6.27 19.64
N LYS A 172 3.65 -7.09 19.81
CA LYS A 172 3.38 -8.25 18.93
C LYS A 172 3.26 -7.84 17.45
N ILE A 173 2.65 -6.70 17.16
CA ILE A 173 2.44 -6.20 15.80
C ILE A 173 3.70 -5.50 15.25
N VAL A 174 4.39 -4.72 16.08
CA VAL A 174 5.54 -3.91 15.66
C VAL A 174 6.80 -4.75 15.43
N ILE A 175 7.00 -5.84 16.18
CA ILE A 175 8.18 -6.70 16.04
C ILE A 175 8.37 -7.26 14.63
N PRO A 176 7.35 -7.86 13.97
CA PRO A 176 7.46 -8.28 12.57
C PRO A 176 7.86 -7.14 11.63
N LEU A 177 7.30 -5.94 11.82
CA LEU A 177 7.65 -4.76 11.02
C LEU A 177 9.14 -4.40 11.19
N ILE A 178 9.64 -4.36 12.43
CA ILE A 178 11.06 -4.09 12.72
C ILE A 178 11.94 -5.15 12.06
N LYS A 179 11.61 -6.43 12.18
CA LYS A 179 12.38 -7.51 11.54
C LYS A 179 12.46 -7.31 10.03
N ARG A 180 11.34 -6.98 9.38
CA ARG A 180 11.32 -6.70 7.94
C ARG A 180 12.29 -5.57 7.55
N ASP A 181 12.32 -4.49 8.32
CA ASP A 181 13.24 -3.36 8.11
C ASP A 181 14.72 -3.72 8.36
N SER A 182 15.01 -4.51 9.40
CA SER A 182 16.37 -4.95 9.80
C SER A 182 17.10 -5.80 8.75
N TYR A 183 16.38 -6.38 7.77
CA TYR A 183 16.99 -7.16 6.68
C TYR A 183 17.12 -6.37 5.36
N THR A 184 16.73 -5.09 5.35
CA THR A 184 16.81 -4.21 4.17
C THR A 184 17.90 -3.14 4.32
N SER A 185 18.29 -2.48 3.22
CA SER A 185 19.34 -1.44 3.19
C SER A 185 19.04 -0.18 4.03
N PHE A 186 17.94 -0.16 4.79
CA PHE A 186 17.47 0.97 5.60
C PHE A 186 17.23 0.61 7.07
N CYS A 187 18.09 -0.26 7.64
CA CYS A 187 18.01 -0.76 9.01
C CYS A 187 17.61 0.28 10.07
N ASN A 188 16.67 -0.11 10.94
CA ASN A 188 16.23 0.53 12.20
C ASN A 188 15.33 1.75 12.07
N LYS A 189 14.90 2.14 10.87
CA LYS A 189 13.94 3.24 10.71
C LYS A 189 12.63 2.92 11.42
N ILE A 190 12.15 1.68 11.31
CA ILE A 190 10.91 1.26 11.97
C ILE A 190 11.08 1.22 13.50
N TYR A 191 12.24 0.79 13.98
CA TYR A 191 12.53 0.81 15.41
C TYR A 191 12.46 2.23 16.00
N PHE A 192 13.16 3.20 15.39
CA PHE A 192 13.12 4.58 15.88
C PHE A 192 11.73 5.21 15.75
N LEU A 193 10.99 4.84 14.71
CA LEU A 193 9.61 5.26 14.51
C LEU A 193 8.69 4.73 15.61
N ALA A 194 8.85 3.46 15.98
CA ALA A 194 8.09 2.81 17.06
C ALA A 194 8.37 3.46 18.41
N LEU A 195 9.64 3.75 18.72
CA LEU A 195 10.00 4.45 19.96
C LEU A 195 9.46 5.88 20.03
N ARG A 196 9.42 6.57 18.89
CA ARG A 196 8.94 7.96 18.84
C ARG A 196 7.48 8.10 19.23
N TYR A 197 6.65 7.10 18.92
CA TYR A 197 5.21 7.15 19.18
C TYR A 197 4.79 6.37 20.42
N SER A 198 5.57 5.39 20.87
CA SER A 198 5.25 4.59 22.03
C SER A 198 5.13 5.44 23.29
N ASN A 199 4.16 5.13 24.13
CA ASN A 199 4.20 5.53 25.53
C ASN A 199 5.26 4.72 26.30
N LYS A 200 5.50 5.09 27.55
CA LYS A 200 6.56 4.48 28.37
C LYS A 200 6.41 2.96 28.53
N GLU A 201 5.19 2.47 28.75
CA GLU A 201 4.94 1.04 28.93
C GLU A 201 5.14 0.27 27.62
N GLN A 202 4.67 0.82 26.49
CA GLN A 202 4.89 0.27 25.15
C GLN A 202 6.37 0.21 24.79
N GLU A 203 7.14 1.25 25.15
CA GLU A 203 8.59 1.30 24.95
C GLU A 203 9.30 0.19 25.72
N GLU A 204 9.01 0.04 27.02
CA GLU A 204 9.62 -0.97 27.88
C GLU A 204 9.36 -2.39 27.36
N PHE A 205 8.11 -2.72 27.02
CA PHE A 205 7.73 -4.01 26.44
C PHE A 205 8.42 -4.27 25.10
N LEU A 206 8.48 -3.28 24.22
CA LEU A 206 9.12 -3.42 22.91
C LEU A 206 10.61 -3.69 23.06
N MET A 207 11.30 -2.95 23.94
CA MET A 207 12.73 -3.15 24.20
C MET A 207 13.03 -4.52 24.81
N GLU A 208 12.18 -5.02 25.70
CA GLU A 208 12.31 -6.36 26.25
C GLU A 208 12.17 -7.42 25.15
N ALA A 209 11.12 -7.36 24.34
CA ALA A 209 10.90 -8.30 23.24
C ALA A 209 12.03 -8.29 22.20
N ILE A 210 12.60 -7.12 21.89
CA ILE A 210 13.76 -6.99 20.99
C ILE A 210 14.98 -7.74 21.54
N LYS A 211 15.25 -7.60 22.84
CA LYS A 211 16.35 -8.29 23.52
C LYS A 211 16.13 -9.80 23.54
N GLU A 212 14.94 -10.24 23.95
CA GLU A 212 14.59 -11.67 24.01
C GLU A 212 14.72 -12.36 22.66
N GLN A 213 14.30 -11.69 21.59
CA GLN A 213 14.34 -12.21 20.23
C GLN A 213 15.67 -11.96 19.51
N ASN A 214 16.66 -11.36 20.18
CA ASN A 214 17.98 -11.00 19.62
C ASN A 214 17.88 -10.24 18.29
N ILE A 215 16.90 -9.34 18.17
CA ILE A 215 16.71 -8.55 16.94
C ILE A 215 17.85 -7.54 16.84
N LYS A 216 18.59 -7.57 15.73
CA LYS A 216 19.70 -6.65 15.49
C LYS A 216 19.15 -5.25 15.24
N ILE A 217 19.45 -4.35 16.17
CA ILE A 217 19.26 -2.91 16.00
C ILE A 217 20.64 -2.29 15.85
N GLU A 218 20.96 -1.71 14.68
CA GLU A 218 22.21 -0.95 14.55
C GLU A 218 22.09 0.36 15.31
N SER A 219 23.00 0.57 16.25
CA SER A 219 23.14 1.82 17.00
C SER A 219 23.67 2.92 16.09
N SER A 220 22.82 3.57 15.30
CA SER A 220 23.15 4.83 14.64
C SER A 220 22.42 5.98 15.35
N ARG A 221 23.18 6.73 16.15
CA ARG A 221 22.89 8.12 16.49
C ARG A 221 23.22 9.01 15.31
#